data_AF-A0A3P8TDI7-F1
#
_entry.id   AF-A0A3P8TDI7-F1
#
_cell.length_a   1.000
_cell.length_b   1.000
_cell.length_c   1.000
_cell.angle_alpha   90.00
_cell.angle_beta   90.00
_cell.angle_gamma   90.00
#
_symmetry.space_group_name_H-M   'P 1'
#
loop_
_entity.id
_entity.type
_entity.pdbx_description
1 polymer ?
#
loop_
_entity_poly.entity_id
_entity_poly.type
_entity_poly.pdbx_seq_one_letter_code
_entity_poly.pdbx_strand_id
1 'polypeptide(L)'
;VSGRGRGAGQMGRGRAISTRQNQRSAERERCTVSIEGLSSSTTDIQLKNLLRSIGPIEMFKMIPQQRKAVATFSSAQHAASFQMSFHRHMIDLSHIDVSLIDG
;
A
#
# COMPACT_ATOMS: atom_id res chain seq x y z
N VAL A 1 15.52 4.71 -68.34
CA VAL A 1 14.80 5.90 -67.83
C VAL A 1 14.15 5.50 -66.50
N SER A 2 14.70 5.83 -65.33
CA SER A 2 14.56 7.09 -64.54
C SER A 2 13.09 7.51 -64.36
N GLY A 3 12.48 7.25 -63.19
CA GLY A 3 12.21 8.23 -62.11
C GLY A 3 10.70 8.16 -61.77
N ARG A 4 10.09 8.49 -60.62
CA ARG A 4 10.35 9.22 -59.34
C ARG A 4 9.31 8.63 -58.35
N GLY A 5 9.56 8.40 -57.06
CA GLY A 5 9.64 9.41 -55.99
C GLY A 5 9.08 8.79 -54.69
N ARG A 6 9.83 8.83 -53.58
CA ARG A 6 9.71 9.74 -52.41
C ARG A 6 8.94 9.14 -51.22
N GLY A 7 9.65 8.97 -50.11
CA GLY A 7 9.07 8.68 -48.78
C GLY A 7 10.14 8.31 -47.75
N ALA A 8 10.90 9.31 -47.30
CA ALA A 8 11.86 9.21 -46.20
C ALA A 8 11.16 9.08 -44.84
N GLY A 9 11.77 8.38 -43.89
CA GLY A 9 11.33 8.43 -42.48
C GLY A 9 11.91 7.34 -41.58
N GLN A 10 13.20 7.43 -41.24
CA GLN A 10 13.77 6.78 -40.08
C GLN A 10 13.25 7.49 -38.81
N MET A 11 12.46 6.82 -37.98
CA MET A 11 12.27 7.13 -36.55
C MET A 11 11.59 5.89 -35.93
N GLY A 12 12.24 5.05 -35.13
CA GLY A 12 12.79 5.41 -33.84
C GLY A 12 11.66 5.44 -32.81
N ARG A 13 11.49 4.38 -32.02
CA ARG A 13 11.08 4.44 -30.61
C ARG A 13 10.89 3.05 -30.01
N GLY A 14 11.73 2.77 -29.02
CA GLY A 14 11.75 1.52 -28.29
C GLY A 14 10.40 1.18 -27.68
N ARG A 15 10.08 -0.12 -27.70
CA ARG A 15 9.17 -0.67 -26.71
C ARG A 15 9.92 -0.62 -25.39
N ALA A 16 9.60 0.42 -24.63
CA ALA A 16 10.00 0.56 -23.25
C ALA A 16 9.66 -0.75 -22.54
N ILE A 17 10.71 -1.41 -22.07
CA ILE A 17 10.64 -2.39 -20.99
C ILE A 17 9.75 -1.73 -19.94
N SER A 18 8.57 -2.29 -19.70
CA SER A 18 7.81 -1.95 -18.49
C SER A 18 8.60 -2.53 -17.34
N THR A 19 9.67 -1.83 -16.97
CA THR A 19 10.20 -1.82 -15.63
C THR A 19 9.04 -1.35 -14.78
N ARG A 20 8.20 -2.29 -14.35
CA ARG A 20 7.32 -2.10 -13.20
C ARG A 20 8.27 -1.91 -12.03
N GLN A 21 8.70 -0.66 -11.94
CA GLN A 21 8.68 0.11 -10.72
C GLN A 21 9.44 -0.60 -9.61
N ASN A 22 10.75 -0.70 -9.84
CA ASN A 22 11.73 -0.60 -8.76
C ASN A 22 11.62 0.80 -8.12
N GLN A 23 10.48 1.10 -7.50
CA GLN A 23 10.38 2.08 -6.43
C GLN A 23 10.74 1.37 -5.13
N ARG A 24 11.96 0.83 -5.09
CA ARG A 24 12.65 0.50 -3.85
C ARG A 24 13.18 1.81 -3.28
N SER A 25 12.28 2.77 -3.06
CA SER A 25 12.58 4.09 -2.54
C SER A 25 12.76 3.96 -1.04
N ALA A 26 13.91 3.42 -0.63
CA ALA A 26 14.46 3.52 0.73
C ALA A 26 13.41 3.72 1.83
N GLU A 27 12.43 2.81 1.88
CA GLU A 27 11.46 2.79 2.95
C GLU A 27 12.29 2.31 4.13
N ARG A 28 12.73 3.23 5.00
CA ARG A 28 13.19 2.86 6.35
C ARG A 28 12.17 1.84 6.82
N GLU A 29 12.57 0.59 7.01
CA GLU A 29 11.70 -0.58 7.16
C GLU A 29 10.50 -0.22 8.06
N ARG A 30 9.37 0.19 7.45
CA ARG A 30 8.28 0.84 8.19
C ARG A 30 7.46 -0.27 8.83
N CYS A 31 7.77 -0.57 10.07
CA CYS A 31 7.05 -1.55 10.86
C CYS A 31 5.67 -1.06 11.30
N THR A 32 5.39 0.23 11.21
CA THR A 32 4.16 0.84 11.73
C THR A 32 3.16 1.18 10.62
N VAL A 33 1.90 0.83 10.85
CA VAL A 33 0.77 1.12 9.98
C VAL A 33 -0.23 2.03 10.67
N SER A 34 -0.73 3.01 9.93
CA SER A 34 -1.88 3.84 10.28
C SER A 34 -3.10 3.31 9.55
N ILE A 35 -4.19 3.09 10.28
CA ILE A 35 -5.47 2.62 9.77
C ILE A 35 -6.49 3.71 10.05
N GLU A 36 -7.05 4.31 9.00
CA GLU A 36 -7.98 5.43 9.09
C GLU A 36 -9.31 5.06 8.43
N GLY A 37 -10.37 5.82 8.72
CA GLY A 37 -11.70 5.56 8.16
C GLY A 37 -12.47 4.43 8.86
N LEU A 38 -12.08 4.05 10.08
CA LEU A 38 -12.77 3.01 10.86
C LEU A 38 -14.26 3.35 11.08
N SER A 39 -15.11 2.32 11.04
CA SER A 39 -16.53 2.44 11.39
C SER A 39 -16.69 2.57 12.91
N SER A 40 -17.77 3.21 13.35
CA SER A 40 -18.11 3.33 14.78
C SER A 40 -18.39 1.96 15.44
N SER A 41 -18.83 0.97 14.65
CA SER A 41 -19.07 -0.40 15.12
C SER A 41 -17.81 -1.28 15.04
N THR A 42 -16.70 -0.79 14.45
CA THR A 42 -15.44 -1.52 14.45
C THR A 42 -14.82 -1.54 15.84
N THR A 43 -14.49 -2.74 16.33
CA THR A 43 -13.88 -2.93 17.65
C THR A 43 -12.36 -3.14 17.56
N ASP A 44 -11.65 -2.88 18.65
CA ASP A 44 -10.21 -3.11 18.73
C ASP A 44 -9.86 -4.60 18.55
N ILE A 45 -10.74 -5.49 19.02
CA ILE A 45 -10.58 -6.95 18.90
C ILE A 45 -10.58 -7.37 17.42
N GLN A 46 -11.52 -6.85 16.61
CA GLN A 46 -11.57 -7.16 15.18
C GLN A 46 -10.30 -6.70 14.46
N LEU A 47 -9.85 -5.46 14.72
CA LEU A 47 -8.62 -4.94 14.11
C LEU A 47 -7.38 -5.73 14.54
N LYS A 48 -7.25 -6.05 15.83
CA LYS A 48 -6.15 -6.87 16.34
C LYS A 48 -6.14 -8.25 15.69
N ASN A 49 -7.30 -8.87 15.49
CA ASN A 49 -7.38 -10.18 14.84
C ASN A 49 -6.93 -10.11 13.37
N LEU A 50 -7.34 -9.07 12.64
CA LEU A 50 -6.89 -8.82 11.27
C LEU A 50 -5.38 -8.63 11.18
N LEU A 51 -4.81 -7.79 12.04
CA LEU A 51 -3.37 -7.56 12.12
C LEU A 51 -2.62 -8.86 12.43
N ARG A 52 -3.08 -9.61 13.45
CA ARG A 52 -2.49 -10.90 13.86
C ARG A 52 -2.62 -11.99 12.79
N SER A 53 -3.59 -11.89 11.89
CA SER A 53 -3.70 -12.78 10.73
C SER A 53 -2.59 -12.57 9.70
N ILE A 54 -1.95 -11.40 9.68
CA ILE A 54 -0.80 -11.11 8.81
C ILE A 54 0.53 -11.39 9.52
N GLY A 55 0.63 -11.03 10.81
CA GLY A 55 1.87 -11.27 11.55
C GLY A 55 1.81 -10.81 13.01
N PRO A 56 2.87 -11.09 13.78
CA PRO A 56 2.99 -10.61 15.15
C PRO A 56 3.05 -9.08 15.21
N ILE A 57 2.26 -8.51 16.11
CA ILE A 57 2.24 -7.09 16.42
C ILE A 57 2.88 -6.83 17.78
N GLU A 58 3.70 -5.80 17.87
CA GLU A 58 4.33 -5.35 19.12
C GLU A 58 3.46 -4.34 19.84
N MET A 59 2.79 -3.47 19.07
CA MET A 59 1.98 -2.39 19.61
C MET A 59 0.69 -2.22 18.82
N PHE A 60 -0.38 -1.87 19.53
CA PHE A 60 -1.65 -1.50 18.94
C PHE A 60 -2.31 -0.40 19.77
N LYS A 61 -2.74 0.67 19.11
CA LYS A 61 -3.46 1.78 19.71
C LYS A 61 -4.63 2.19 18.83
N MET A 62 -5.84 2.13 19.36
CA MET A 62 -7.03 2.62 18.68
C MET A 62 -7.43 3.98 19.24
N ILE A 63 -7.84 4.89 18.36
CA ILE A 63 -8.26 6.26 18.65
C ILE A 63 -9.64 6.43 17.99
N PRO A 64 -10.70 5.86 18.57
CA PRO A 64 -12.02 5.80 17.94
C PRO A 64 -12.61 7.19 17.68
N GLN A 65 -12.30 8.17 18.53
CA GLN A 65 -12.68 9.58 18.32
C GLN A 65 -12.14 10.17 17.02
N GLN A 66 -11.01 9.66 16.52
CA GLN A 66 -10.40 10.07 15.25
C GLN A 66 -10.67 9.04 14.13
N ARG A 67 -11.48 8.00 14.40
CA ARG A 67 -11.71 6.88 13.47
C ARG A 67 -10.40 6.28 12.95
N LYS A 68 -9.41 6.21 13.84
CA LYS A 68 -8.03 5.86 13.53
C LYS A 68 -7.52 4.76 14.45
N ALA A 69 -6.62 3.93 13.95
CA ALA A 69 -5.80 3.03 14.75
C ALA A 69 -4.37 3.07 14.21
N VAL A 70 -3.42 2.79 15.10
CA VAL A 70 -2.00 2.68 14.79
C VAL A 70 -1.53 1.33 15.32
N ALA A 71 -0.81 0.58 14.51
CA ALA A 71 -0.26 -0.70 14.89
C ALA A 71 1.19 -0.83 14.42
N THR A 72 2.04 -1.43 15.24
CA THR A 72 3.43 -1.73 14.90
C THR A 72 3.60 -3.23 14.82
N PHE A 73 4.04 -3.71 13.67
CA PHE A 73 4.43 -5.10 13.44
C PHE A 73 5.87 -5.34 13.88
N SER A 74 6.20 -6.57 14.26
CA SER A 74 7.59 -6.95 14.54
C SER A 74 8.48 -6.98 13.28
N SER A 75 7.90 -6.94 12.09
CA SER A 75 8.62 -6.94 10.82
C SER A 75 7.95 -6.04 9.79
N ALA A 76 8.76 -5.26 9.07
CA ALA A 76 8.29 -4.36 8.03
C ALA A 76 7.66 -5.08 6.84
N GLN A 77 8.04 -6.34 6.56
CA GLN A 77 7.36 -7.14 5.54
C GLN A 77 5.88 -7.39 5.89
N HIS A 78 5.58 -7.63 7.18
CA HIS A 78 4.18 -7.80 7.62
C HIS A 78 3.41 -6.49 7.52
N ALA A 79 4.03 -5.37 7.90
CA ALA A 79 3.43 -4.04 7.76
C ALA A 79 3.10 -3.70 6.30
N ALA A 80 4.07 -3.90 5.39
CA ALA A 80 3.88 -3.69 3.96
C ALA A 80 2.81 -4.63 3.38
N SER A 81 2.81 -5.90 3.76
CA SER A 81 1.80 -6.87 3.32
C SER A 81 0.40 -6.50 3.80
N PHE A 82 0.28 -6.04 5.05
CA PHE A 82 -0.98 -5.56 5.61
C PHE A 82 -1.45 -4.31 4.85
N GLN A 83 -0.58 -3.34 4.62
CA GLN A 83 -0.92 -2.14 3.86
C GLN A 83 -1.39 -2.50 2.44
N MET A 84 -0.65 -3.32 1.71
CA MET A 84 -0.99 -3.68 0.33
C MET A 84 -2.30 -4.48 0.24
N SER A 85 -2.58 -5.33 1.24
CA SER A 85 -3.77 -6.20 1.22
C SER A 85 -5.02 -5.51 1.75
N PHE A 86 -4.88 -4.59 2.71
CA PHE A 86 -6.00 -3.98 3.42
C PHE A 86 -6.23 -2.50 3.08
N HIS A 87 -5.40 -1.88 2.24
CA HIS A 87 -5.67 -0.54 1.76
C HIS A 87 -6.99 -0.50 0.96
N ARG A 88 -7.93 0.35 1.38
CA ARG A 88 -9.31 0.43 0.87
C ARG A 88 -10.15 -0.84 1.05
N HIS A 89 -9.78 -1.69 2.01
CA HIS A 89 -10.62 -2.81 2.38
C HIS A 89 -11.91 -2.32 3.05
N MET A 90 -13.00 -3.07 2.87
CA MET A 90 -14.25 -2.79 3.56
C MET A 90 -14.26 -3.49 4.92
N ILE A 91 -14.35 -2.71 6.00
CA ILE A 91 -14.60 -3.20 7.35
C ILE A 91 -15.90 -2.58 7.84
N ASP A 92 -16.86 -3.43 8.24
CA ASP A 92 -18.13 -2.96 8.80
C ASP A 92 -18.82 -1.93 7.88
N LEU A 93 -18.80 -2.22 6.56
CA LEU A 93 -19.32 -1.36 5.48
C LEU A 93 -18.58 -0.02 5.26
N SER A 94 -17.53 0.27 6.02
CA SER A 94 -16.67 1.43 5.83
C SER A 94 -15.40 1.06 5.06
N HIS A 95 -14.98 1.94 4.15
CA HIS A 95 -13.65 1.82 3.55
C HIS A 95 -12.60 2.30 4.53
N ILE A 96 -11.61 1.45 4.81
CA ILE A 96 -10.46 1.84 5.60
C ILE A 96 -9.31 2.28 4.70
N ASP A 97 -8.59 3.32 5.10
CA ASP A 97 -7.32 3.67 4.49
C ASP A 97 -6.19 3.08 5.33
N VAL A 98 -5.25 2.38 4.69
CA VAL A 98 -4.07 1.87 5.36
C VAL A 98 -2.84 2.48 4.72
N SER A 99 -1.99 3.06 5.56
CA SER A 99 -0.77 3.75 5.15
C SER A 99 0.39 3.39 6.08
N LEU A 100 1.60 3.17 5.53
CA LEU A 100 2.81 2.95 6.32
C LEU A 100 3.31 4.29 6.90
N ILE A 101 3.65 4.32 8.19
CA ILE A 101 4.21 5.49 8.86
C ILE A 101 5.54 5.14 9.51
N ASP A 102 6.39 6.16 9.69
CA ASP A 102 7.59 6.06 10.55
C ASP A 102 7.08 6.17 12.00
N GLY A 103 7.41 5.18 12.83
CA GLY A 103 6.95 5.07 14.23
C GLY A 103 7.64 6.06 15.17
#